data_AF-A0AAU6VMP4-F1
#
_entry.id   AF-A0AAU6VMP4-F1
#
_cell.length_a   1.000
_cell.length_b   1.000
_cell.length_c   1.000
_cell.angle_alpha   90.00
_cell.angle_beta   90.00
_cell.angle_gamma   90.00
#
_symmetry.space_group_name_H-M   'P 1'
#
loop_
_entity.id
_entity.type
_entity.pdbx_description
1 polymer ?
#
loop_
_entity_poly.entity_id
_entity_poly.type
_entity_poly.pdbx_seq_one_letter_code
_entity_poly.pdbx_strand_id
1 'polypeptide(L)'
;MTAITQIINYTVRCPHYQDQSAEATWRNHIEINHSAEIALDRLSKWHAHSGNRVFCFQNIVVRKAEKEEAYFAMISERLKPSGHALVTLKIFMDKCTKDTSVEEIVEHIYQDCQARLESLG
;
A
#
# COMPACT_ATOMS: atom_id res chain seq x y z
N MET A 1 -7.37 -20.96 -13.14
CA MET A 1 -7.36 -20.12 -11.94
C MET A 1 -5.95 -20.23 -11.38
N THR A 2 -5.15 -19.15 -11.41
CA THR A 2 -3.80 -19.21 -10.83
C THR A 2 -3.87 -18.82 -9.38
N ALA A 3 -3.32 -19.66 -8.49
CA ALA A 3 -3.30 -19.37 -7.08
C ALA A 3 -2.40 -18.16 -6.79
N ILE A 4 -2.83 -17.29 -5.88
CA ILE A 4 -1.95 -16.28 -5.30
C ILE A 4 -0.95 -17.03 -4.43
N THR A 5 0.33 -16.96 -4.80
CA THR A 5 1.43 -17.66 -4.11
C THR A 5 2.20 -16.74 -3.19
N GLN A 6 2.14 -15.43 -3.43
CA GLN A 6 2.83 -14.41 -2.64
C GLN A 6 1.86 -13.30 -2.25
N ILE A 7 1.93 -12.86 -1.01
CA ILE A 7 1.10 -11.76 -0.48
C ILE A 7 2.03 -10.76 0.18
N ILE A 8 1.87 -9.48 -0.14
CA ILE A 8 2.60 -8.38 0.50
C ILE A 8 1.61 -7.27 0.84
N ASN A 9 1.46 -6.99 2.12
CA ASN A 9 0.56 -5.95 2.62
C ASN A 9 1.41 -4.81 3.18
N TYR A 10 1.40 -3.68 2.50
CA TYR A 10 1.98 -2.44 2.97
C TYR A 10 0.96 -1.66 3.81
N THR A 11 1.36 -1.24 5.00
CA THR A 11 0.64 -0.24 5.80
C THR A 11 1.57 0.92 6.04
N VAL A 12 1.20 2.10 5.59
CA VAL A 12 1.95 3.33 5.85
C VAL A 12 1.16 4.18 6.82
N ARG A 13 1.80 4.67 7.88
CA ARG A 13 1.21 5.63 8.81
C ARG A 13 2.00 6.92 8.71
N CYS A 14 1.32 8.04 8.47
CA CYS A 14 1.98 9.34 8.46
C CYS A 14 1.86 9.96 9.87
N PRO A 15 2.92 9.94 10.70
CA PRO A 15 2.86 10.44 12.07
C PRO A 15 2.73 11.98 12.09
N HIS A 16 2.16 12.49 13.18
CA HIS A 16 2.05 13.94 13.44
C HIS A 16 2.94 14.41 14.61
N TYR A 17 3.55 13.49 15.36
CA TYR A 17 4.40 13.85 16.49
C TYR A 17 5.83 14.16 16.04
N GLN A 18 6.46 15.17 16.64
CA GLN A 18 7.92 15.31 16.60
C GLN A 18 8.48 14.40 17.68
N ASP A 19 9.24 13.37 17.30
CA ASP A 19 10.04 12.62 18.26
C ASP A 19 11.22 13.51 18.67
N GLN A 20 11.51 13.61 19.96
CA GLN A 20 12.63 14.44 20.46
C GLN A 20 14.00 13.89 20.02
N SER A 21 14.03 12.65 19.51
CA SER A 21 15.25 11.94 19.15
C SER A 21 15.45 11.73 17.64
N ALA A 22 14.39 11.84 16.82
CA ALA A 22 14.46 11.72 15.36
C ALA A 22 13.27 12.41 14.66
N GLU A 23 13.42 12.80 13.39
CA GLU A 23 12.29 13.28 12.61
C GLU A 23 11.34 12.10 12.32
N ALA A 24 10.12 12.16 12.87
CA ALA A 24 9.10 11.15 12.60
C ALA A 24 8.57 11.35 11.17
N THR A 25 9.11 10.57 10.24
CA THR A 25 8.69 10.57 8.83
C THR A 25 7.90 9.30 8.52
N TRP A 26 6.97 9.38 7.57
CA TRP A 26 6.21 8.20 7.12
C TRP A 26 7.11 7.05 6.64
N ARG A 27 8.34 7.35 6.20
CA ARG A 27 9.35 6.36 5.77
C ARG A 27 9.73 5.40 6.91
N ASN A 28 9.70 5.87 8.15
CA ASN A 28 9.99 5.06 9.34
C ASN A 28 8.75 4.31 9.86
N HIS A 29 7.60 4.51 9.24
CA HIS A 29 6.30 3.95 9.64
C HIS A 29 5.64 3.16 8.50
N ILE A 30 6.48 2.42 7.76
CA ILE A 30 6.05 1.43 6.77
C ILE A 30 6.09 0.06 7.44
N GLU A 31 4.93 -0.56 7.61
CA GLU A 31 4.79 -1.93 8.09
C GLU A 31 4.49 -2.86 6.91
N ILE A 32 5.16 -4.01 6.85
CA ILE A 32 4.96 -5.03 5.83
C ILE A 32 4.47 -6.32 6.50
N ASN A 33 3.40 -6.92 5.98
CA ASN A 33 2.86 -8.18 6.46
C ASN A 33 2.48 -9.11 5.28
N HIS A 34 2.64 -10.42 5.45
CA HIS A 34 2.35 -11.44 4.43
C HIS A 34 1.05 -12.23 4.67
N SER A 35 0.21 -11.79 5.62
CA SER A 35 -1.05 -12.46 5.98
C SER A 35 -2.09 -12.41 4.86
N ALA A 36 -2.62 -13.58 4.52
CA ALA A 36 -3.74 -13.71 3.58
C ALA A 36 -5.04 -13.11 4.12
N GLU A 37 -5.27 -13.19 5.43
CA GLU A 37 -6.45 -12.61 6.08
C GLU A 37 -6.51 -11.09 5.89
N ILE A 38 -5.38 -10.41 6.09
CA ILE A 38 -5.28 -8.96 5.89
C ILE A 38 -5.51 -8.61 4.41
N ALA A 39 -4.93 -9.38 3.50
CA ALA A 39 -5.10 -9.15 2.07
C ALA A 39 -6.57 -9.32 1.65
N LEU A 40 -7.25 -10.37 2.12
CA LEU A 40 -8.66 -10.64 1.83
C LEU A 40 -9.59 -9.56 2.39
N ASP A 41 -9.34 -9.07 3.61
CA ASP A 41 -10.08 -7.95 4.19
C ASP A 41 -9.91 -6.68 3.32
N ARG A 42 -8.68 -6.39 2.88
CA ARG A 42 -8.40 -5.24 2.02
C ARG A 42 -9.02 -5.36 0.64
N LEU A 43 -9.01 -6.54 0.02
CA LEU A 43 -9.73 -6.79 -1.23
C LEU A 43 -11.23 -6.58 -1.07
N SER A 44 -11.80 -7.13 0.01
CA SER A 44 -13.22 -7.00 0.30
C SER A 44 -13.62 -5.53 0.44
N LYS A 45 -12.81 -4.74 1.16
CA LYS A 45 -12.98 -3.28 1.28
C LYS A 45 -12.78 -2.56 -0.06
N TRP A 46 -11.78 -2.96 -0.85
CA TRP A 46 -11.53 -2.41 -2.18
C TRP A 46 -12.71 -2.59 -3.13
N HIS A 47 -13.45 -3.71 -3.04
CA HIS A 47 -14.61 -3.96 -3.89
C HIS A 47 -15.93 -3.41 -3.33
N ALA A 48 -16.13 -3.45 -2.01
CA ALA A 48 -17.38 -3.03 -1.38
C ALA A 48 -17.43 -1.54 -1.02
N HIS A 49 -16.29 -0.94 -0.67
CA HIS A 49 -16.19 0.42 -0.12
C HIS A 49 -15.01 1.14 -0.73
N SER A 50 -14.83 0.99 -2.05
CA SER A 50 -13.60 1.31 -2.74
C SER A 50 -13.11 2.74 -2.57
N GLY A 51 -13.98 3.64 -2.12
CA GLY A 51 -13.68 5.05 -2.09
C GLY A 51 -13.60 5.63 -3.50
N ASN A 52 -13.25 6.91 -3.56
CA ASN A 52 -13.16 7.64 -4.81
C ASN A 52 -11.74 7.51 -5.38
N ARG A 53 -11.64 7.23 -6.68
CA ARG A 53 -10.35 7.26 -7.39
C ARG A 53 -9.76 8.66 -7.28
N VAL A 54 -8.53 8.74 -6.79
CA VAL A 54 -7.81 10.02 -6.63
C VAL A 54 -6.85 10.22 -7.79
N PHE A 55 -5.99 9.24 -8.05
CA PHE A 55 -5.03 9.27 -9.14
C PHE A 55 -4.67 7.85 -9.61
N CYS A 56 -3.82 7.76 -10.63
CA CYS A 56 -3.25 6.51 -11.10
C CYS A 56 -1.76 6.68 -11.37
N PHE A 57 -0.95 5.73 -10.90
CA PHE A 57 0.50 5.72 -11.03
C PHE A 57 0.95 4.36 -11.58
N GLN A 58 1.61 4.31 -12.74
CA GLN A 58 2.11 3.05 -13.34
C GLN A 58 1.04 1.92 -13.38
N ASN A 59 -0.20 2.25 -13.73
CA ASN A 59 -1.40 1.39 -13.72
C ASN A 59 -1.96 0.99 -12.34
N ILE A 60 -1.37 1.48 -11.26
CA ILE A 60 -1.89 1.35 -9.91
C ILE A 60 -2.97 2.40 -9.72
N VAL A 61 -4.21 1.96 -9.46
CA VAL A 61 -5.30 2.87 -9.10
C VAL A 61 -5.22 3.15 -7.61
N VAL A 62 -5.17 4.42 -7.24
CA VAL A 62 -5.20 4.86 -5.84
C VAL A 62 -6.58 5.43 -5.54
N ARG A 63 -7.20 4.93 -4.47
CA ARG A 63 -8.53 5.38 -4.04
C ARG A 63 -8.50 5.89 -2.61
N LYS A 64 -9.22 6.97 -2.32
CA LYS A 64 -9.43 7.49 -0.96
C LYS A 64 -10.73 6.94 -0.41
N ALA A 65 -10.68 6.27 0.73
CA ALA A 65 -11.87 5.79 1.41
C ALA A 65 -12.75 6.95 1.88
N GLU A 66 -14.07 6.76 1.83
CA GLU A 66 -15.03 7.83 2.17
C GLU A 66 -15.18 8.05 3.67
N LYS A 67 -14.98 6.99 4.46
CA LYS A 67 -15.27 6.96 5.91
C LYS A 67 -14.02 6.96 6.79
N GLU A 68 -12.84 6.93 6.19
CA GLU A 68 -11.56 6.98 6.91
C GLU A 68 -10.56 7.84 6.13
N GLU A 69 -9.65 8.50 6.83
CA GLU A 69 -8.52 9.22 6.21
C GLU A 69 -7.46 8.20 5.77
N ALA A 70 -7.87 7.29 4.88
CA ALA A 70 -7.01 6.28 4.32
C ALA A 70 -7.11 6.17 2.80
N TYR A 71 -5.98 5.84 2.20
CA TYR A 71 -5.85 5.57 0.78
C TYR A 71 -5.53 4.10 0.59
N PHE A 72 -6.06 3.54 -0.48
CA PHE A 72 -5.91 2.15 -0.85
C PHE A 72 -5.39 2.02 -2.26
N ALA A 73 -4.55 1.01 -2.46
CA ALA A 73 -4.19 0.54 -3.78
C ALA A 73 -3.96 -0.97 -3.76
N MET A 74 -4.08 -1.60 -4.92
CA MET A 74 -3.79 -3.01 -5.10
C MET A 74 -2.99 -3.21 -6.37
N ILE A 75 -2.10 -4.21 -6.33
CA ILE A 75 -1.29 -4.63 -7.47
C ILE A 75 -1.39 -6.15 -7.53
N SER A 76 -1.62 -6.67 -8.71
CA SER A 76 -1.56 -8.11 -8.97
C SER A 76 -0.51 -8.33 -10.05
N GLU A 77 0.55 -9.05 -9.69
CA GLU A 77 1.67 -9.30 -10.57
C GLU A 77 1.91 -10.79 -10.77
N ARG A 78 2.33 -11.16 -11.97
CA ARG A 78 2.75 -12.52 -12.27
C ARG A 78 4.24 -12.67 -11.98
N LEU A 79 4.59 -13.61 -11.11
CA LEU A 79 5.97 -14.00 -10.84
C LEU A 79 6.38 -15.13 -11.78
N LYS A 80 7.62 -15.08 -12.29
CA LYS A 80 8.19 -16.21 -13.05
C LYS A 80 8.68 -17.29 -12.07
N PRO A 81 8.71 -18.58 -12.47
CA PRO A 81 8.12 -19.16 -13.68
C PRO A 81 6.59 -19.34 -13.60
N SER A 82 5.98 -19.38 -12.40
CA SER A 82 4.53 -19.67 -12.26
C SER A 82 3.84 -19.11 -11.01
N GLY A 83 4.47 -18.18 -10.29
CA GLY A 83 3.87 -17.56 -9.09
C GLY A 83 2.94 -16.40 -9.44
N HIS A 84 2.06 -16.00 -8.52
CA HIS A 84 1.32 -14.74 -8.57
C HIS A 84 1.45 -14.03 -7.23
N ALA A 85 1.76 -12.74 -7.29
CA ALA A 85 1.79 -11.87 -6.14
C ALA A 85 0.52 -11.03 -6.09
N LEU A 86 -0.03 -10.90 -4.88
CA LEU A 86 -1.00 -9.89 -4.55
C LEU A 86 -0.36 -8.91 -3.57
N VAL A 87 -0.31 -7.65 -3.97
CA VAL A 87 0.20 -6.57 -3.15
C VAL A 87 -0.94 -5.63 -2.81
N THR A 88 -1.10 -5.33 -1.53
CA THR A 88 -2.10 -4.37 -1.07
C THR A 88 -1.40 -3.23 -0.34
N LEU A 89 -1.86 -2.02 -0.56
CA LEU A 89 -1.36 -0.82 0.09
C LEU A 89 -2.51 -0.14 0.83
N LYS A 90 -2.27 0.19 2.10
CA LYS A 90 -3.11 1.07 2.89
C LYS A 90 -2.24 2.20 3.46
N ILE A 91 -2.60 3.45 3.19
CA ILE A 91 -1.92 4.63 3.72
C ILE A 91 -2.89 5.35 4.64
N PHE A 92 -2.53 5.53 5.91
CA PHE A 92 -3.25 6.40 6.82
C PHE A 92 -2.63 7.79 6.78
N MET A 93 -3.42 8.77 6.36
CA MET A 93 -3.06 10.19 6.40
C MET A 93 -3.71 10.80 7.64
N ASP A 94 -2.96 11.62 8.37
CA ASP A 94 -3.55 12.46 9.40
C ASP A 94 -4.03 13.77 8.75
N LYS A 95 -5.04 14.43 9.31
CA LYS A 95 -5.52 15.74 8.83
C LYS A 95 -4.46 16.84 8.94
N CYS A 96 -3.44 16.61 9.75
CA CYS A 96 -2.37 17.57 10.01
C CYS A 96 -1.10 17.36 9.16
N THR A 97 -1.01 16.29 8.35
CA THR A 97 0.14 16.06 7.47
C THR A 97 0.00 16.89 6.20
N LYS A 98 0.56 18.11 6.22
CA LYS A 98 0.46 19.08 5.11
C LYS A 98 1.51 18.90 4.02
N ASP A 99 2.65 18.28 4.32
CA ASP A 99 3.82 18.29 3.43
C ASP A 99 4.10 16.95 2.73
N THR A 100 3.35 15.89 3.06
CA THR A 100 3.53 14.56 2.44
C THR A 100 2.51 14.31 1.35
N SER A 101 2.98 14.15 0.11
CA SER A 101 2.12 13.72 -1.00
C SER A 101 1.89 12.22 -0.93
N VAL A 102 0.63 11.80 -1.01
CA VAL A 102 0.26 10.37 -1.16
C VAL A 102 0.91 9.76 -2.40
N GLU A 103 1.15 10.57 -3.44
CA GLU A 103 1.84 10.13 -4.67
C GLU A 103 3.29 9.75 -4.38
N GLU A 104 4.01 10.52 -3.55
CA GLU A 104 5.40 10.22 -3.17
C GLU A 104 5.48 8.89 -2.40
N ILE A 105 4.53 8.66 -1.49
CA ILE A 105 4.44 7.40 -0.74
C ILE A 105 4.20 6.23 -1.71
N VAL A 106 3.24 6.38 -2.63
CA VAL A 106 2.90 5.33 -3.59
C VAL A 106 4.07 5.02 -4.52
N GLU A 107 4.78 6.04 -5.01
CA GLU A 107 5.98 5.86 -5.82
C GLU A 107 7.07 5.10 -5.06
N HIS A 108 7.37 5.50 -3.82
CA HIS A 108 8.37 4.83 -3.00
C HIS A 108 8.01 3.37 -2.73
N ILE A 109 6.75 3.11 -2.36
CA ILE A 109 6.28 1.74 -2.10
C ILE A 109 6.28 0.92 -3.37
N TYR A 110 5.96 1.50 -4.53
CA TYR A 110 6.05 0.81 -5.80
C TYR A 110 7.48 0.37 -6.12
N GLN A 111 8.48 1.24 -5.90
CA GLN A 111 9.89 0.91 -6.11
C GLN A 111 10.35 -0.23 -5.19
N ASP A 112 10.04 -0.17 -3.89
CA ASP A 112 10.34 -1.25 -2.93
C ASP A 112 9.61 -2.54 -3.32
N CYS A 113 8.35 -2.44 -3.74
CA CYS A 113 7.56 -3.58 -4.19
C CYS A 113 8.19 -4.26 -5.41
N GLN A 114 8.60 -3.50 -6.43
CA GLN A 114 9.23 -4.06 -7.63
C GLN A 114 10.51 -4.81 -7.27
N ALA A 115 11.39 -4.21 -6.47
CA ALA A 115 12.62 -4.85 -6.02
C ALA A 115 12.36 -6.17 -5.26
N ARG A 116 11.30 -6.23 -4.43
CA ARG A 116 10.91 -7.47 -3.74
C ARG A 116 10.36 -8.51 -4.69
N LEU A 117 9.49 -8.13 -5.62
CA LEU A 117 8.92 -9.06 -6.59
C LEU A 117 10.00 -9.65 -7.49
N GLU A 118 10.99 -8.85 -7.90
CA GLU A 118 12.17 -9.32 -8.63
C GLU A 118 12.99 -10.33 -7.83
N SER A 119 13.12 -10.14 -6.51
CA SER A 119 13.83 -11.11 -5.66
C SER A 119 13.08 -12.44 -5.44
N LEU A 120 11.79 -12.48 -5.74
CA LEU A 120 10.90 -13.64 -5.54
C LEU A 120 10.62 -14.43 -6.82
N GLY A 121 10.98 -13.90 -7.99
CA GLY A 121 10.74 -14.50 -9.32
C GLY A 121 12.01 -14.99 -10.00
#